data_AF-A4S6X4-F1
#
_entry.id   AF-A4S6X4-F1
#
_cell.length_a   1.000
_cell.length_b   1.000
_cell.length_c   1.000
_cell.angle_alpha   90.00
_cell.angle_beta   90.00
_cell.angle_gamma   90.00
#
_symmetry.space_group_name_H-M   'P 1'
#
loop_
_entity.id
_entity.type
_entity.pdbx_description
1 polymer ?
#
loop_
_entity_poly.entity_id
_entity_poly.type
_entity_poly.pdbx_seq_one_letter_code
_entity_poly.pdbx_strand_id
1 'polypeptide(L)'
;MGRINKSALKRLAHEKKTMAKTLLALPKSQIATMEELNAEVKALVAEGKKLKGNHGAAKRHEGALAGALRRMTESEMDALVSKVTAIENGTTGAIDSNVDALAMSWRARLLSGTEATTASSDDATACLGEIFDALATAEANETSAPLSFTRQELKVALDAATKESRARALAIAEFNASIDKEMEVLAYGETNEEVLRETRAFIAQKLKSGGGASATPSRSPPRAKSSKRLLGMLRDVAAVVVAA
;
A
#
# COMPACT_ATOMS: atom_id res chain seq x y z
N MET A 1 -28.40 -8.09 -45.32
CA MET A 1 -27.13 -8.04 -44.56
C MET A 1 -26.82 -6.58 -44.21
N GLY A 2 -27.23 -6.13 -43.03
CA GLY A 2 -27.06 -4.73 -42.61
C GLY A 2 -25.59 -4.33 -42.50
N ARG A 3 -25.23 -3.13 -42.97
CA ARG A 3 -23.88 -2.55 -42.82
C ARG A 3 -23.49 -2.55 -41.34
N ILE A 4 -22.40 -3.23 -41.00
CA ILE A 4 -21.85 -3.18 -39.64
C ILE A 4 -21.51 -1.72 -39.31
N ASN A 5 -22.09 -1.22 -38.21
CA ASN A 5 -21.92 0.17 -37.79
C ASN A 5 -20.47 0.39 -37.33
N LYS A 6 -19.64 0.96 -38.21
CA LYS A 6 -18.20 1.23 -37.94
C LYS A 6 -17.96 2.04 -36.66
N SER A 7 -18.93 2.87 -36.25
CA SER A 7 -18.83 3.66 -35.02
C SER A 7 -18.95 2.81 -33.75
N ALA A 8 -19.78 1.75 -33.77
CA ALA A 8 -19.97 0.84 -32.65
C ALA A 8 -18.73 -0.05 -32.45
N LEU A 9 -18.18 -0.59 -33.54
CA LEU A 9 -16.94 -1.36 -33.50
C LEU A 9 -15.75 -0.56 -32.95
N LYS A 10 -15.65 0.73 -33.32
CA LYS A 10 -14.60 1.61 -32.78
C LYS A 10 -14.75 1.87 -31.29
N ARG A 11 -15.99 2.04 -30.80
CA ARG A 11 -16.29 2.22 -29.37
C ARG A 11 -15.92 0.98 -28.56
N LEU A 12 -16.37 -0.20 -28.98
CA LEU A 12 -16.01 -1.47 -28.35
C LEU A 12 -14.49 -1.69 -28.33
N ALA A 13 -13.80 -1.40 -29.44
CA ALA A 13 -12.33 -1.51 -29.50
C ALA A 13 -11.62 -0.56 -28.52
N HIS A 14 -12.19 0.61 -28.27
CA HIS A 14 -11.68 1.58 -27.31
C HIS A 14 -11.93 1.14 -25.87
N GLU A 15 -13.15 0.70 -25.55
CA GLU A 15 -13.54 0.18 -24.22
C GLU A 15 -12.63 -0.98 -23.78
N LYS A 16 -12.38 -1.95 -24.66
CA LYS A 16 -11.48 -3.08 -24.37
C LYS A 16 -10.03 -2.63 -24.12
N LYS A 17 -9.59 -1.55 -24.79
CA LYS A 17 -8.26 -0.97 -24.57
C LYS A 17 -8.19 -0.25 -23.21
N THR A 18 -9.23 0.51 -22.87
CA THR A 18 -9.34 1.15 -21.56
C THR A 18 -9.34 0.11 -20.45
N MET A 19 -10.11 -0.97 -20.60
CA MET A 19 -10.15 -2.08 -19.64
C MET A 19 -8.78 -2.76 -19.47
N ALA A 20 -8.04 -3.00 -20.57
CA ALA A 20 -6.68 -3.54 -20.52
C ALA A 20 -5.74 -2.65 -19.67
N LYS A 21 -5.84 -1.32 -19.83
CA LYS A 21 -5.07 -0.36 -19.04
C LYS A 21 -5.46 -0.42 -17.56
N THR A 22 -6.75 -0.49 -17.25
CA THR A 22 -7.26 -0.59 -15.86
C THR A 22 -6.75 -1.87 -15.19
N LEU A 23 -6.86 -3.04 -15.83
CA LEU A 23 -6.34 -4.30 -15.30
C LEU A 23 -4.83 -4.27 -15.02
N LEU A 24 -4.05 -3.60 -15.88
CA LEU A 24 -2.61 -3.41 -15.67
C LEU A 24 -2.29 -2.49 -14.49
N ALA A 25 -3.21 -1.62 -14.07
CA ALA A 25 -3.07 -0.75 -12.91
C ALA A 25 -3.45 -1.46 -11.59
N LEU A 26 -4.43 -2.36 -11.60
CA LEU A 26 -4.93 -3.03 -10.38
C LEU A 26 -3.87 -3.91 -9.67
N PRO A 27 -3.80 -3.94 -8.34
CA PRO A 27 -2.95 -4.86 -7.57
C PRO A 27 -2.97 -6.33 -8.03
N LYS A 28 -1.82 -7.01 -7.99
CA LYS A 28 -1.70 -8.44 -8.39
C LYS A 28 -2.64 -9.37 -7.59
N SER A 29 -2.83 -9.06 -6.31
CA SER A 29 -3.72 -9.83 -5.43
C SER A 29 -5.17 -9.78 -5.90
N GLN A 30 -5.64 -8.63 -6.39
CA GLN A 30 -7.01 -8.47 -6.90
C GLN A 30 -7.22 -9.22 -8.21
N ILE A 31 -6.26 -9.13 -9.13
CA ILE A 31 -6.32 -9.84 -10.42
C ILE A 31 -6.36 -11.37 -10.21
N ALA A 32 -5.65 -11.88 -9.19
CA ALA A 32 -5.64 -13.31 -8.89
C ALA A 32 -7.04 -13.83 -8.50
N THR A 33 -7.80 -13.03 -7.74
CA THR A 33 -9.14 -13.36 -7.23
C THR A 33 -10.28 -13.14 -8.23
N MET A 34 -10.03 -12.54 -9.40
CA MET A 34 -11.06 -12.33 -10.41
C MET A 34 -11.33 -13.61 -11.18
N GLU A 35 -12.47 -14.27 -10.96
CA GLU A 35 -12.85 -15.50 -11.65
C GLU A 35 -13.31 -15.24 -13.09
N GLU A 36 -13.71 -14.00 -13.38
CA GLU A 36 -14.17 -13.51 -14.68
C GLU A 36 -13.05 -13.43 -15.72
N LEU A 37 -11.79 -13.52 -15.28
CA LEU A 37 -10.61 -13.53 -16.14
C LEU A 37 -10.14 -14.95 -16.40
N ASN A 38 -10.04 -15.33 -17.68
CA ASN A 38 -9.42 -16.59 -18.07
C ASN A 38 -7.91 -16.61 -17.76
N ALA A 39 -7.31 -17.81 -17.79
CA ALA A 39 -5.90 -18.01 -17.47
C ALA A 39 -4.95 -17.23 -18.39
N GLU A 40 -5.30 -17.09 -19.68
CA GLU A 40 -4.52 -16.33 -20.66
C GLU A 40 -4.45 -14.84 -20.28
N VAL A 41 -5.59 -14.22 -19.98
CA VAL A 41 -5.68 -12.81 -19.59
C VAL A 41 -4.96 -12.56 -18.26
N LYS A 42 -5.10 -13.47 -17.28
CA LYS A 42 -4.35 -13.38 -16.01
C LYS A 42 -2.84 -13.45 -16.22
N ALA A 43 -2.36 -14.34 -17.08
CA ALA A 43 -0.94 -14.46 -17.42
C ALA A 43 -0.43 -13.18 -18.09
N LEU A 44 -1.17 -12.65 -19.07
CA LEU A 44 -0.84 -11.39 -19.74
C LEU A 44 -0.79 -10.23 -18.74
N VAL A 45 -1.74 -10.09 -17.81
CA VAL A 45 -1.68 -9.02 -16.80
C VAL A 45 -0.44 -9.18 -15.89
N ALA A 46 -0.09 -10.42 -15.51
CA ALA A 46 1.09 -10.69 -14.69
C ALA A 46 2.40 -10.35 -15.40
N GLU A 47 2.50 -10.63 -16.71
CA GLU A 47 3.65 -10.29 -17.55
C GLU A 47 3.75 -8.79 -17.81
N GLY A 48 2.65 -8.12 -18.16
CA GLY A 48 2.61 -6.68 -18.39
C GLY A 48 3.08 -5.88 -17.17
N LYS A 49 2.78 -6.35 -15.96
CA LYS A 49 3.26 -5.74 -14.71
C LYS A 49 4.78 -5.86 -14.48
N LYS A 50 5.46 -6.81 -15.12
CA LYS A 50 6.93 -6.96 -15.05
C LYS A 50 7.65 -5.95 -15.96
N LEU A 51 6.96 -5.37 -16.94
CA LEU A 51 7.52 -4.45 -17.93
C LEU A 51 7.64 -2.99 -17.45
N LYS A 52 7.57 -2.76 -16.13
CA LYS A 52 7.62 -1.42 -15.54
C LYS A 52 8.96 -0.75 -15.89
N GLY A 53 8.90 0.42 -16.54
CA GLY A 53 10.06 1.19 -16.98
C GLY A 53 10.38 1.10 -18.48
N ASN A 54 9.78 0.17 -19.23
CA ASN A 54 9.93 0.08 -20.68
C ASN A 54 8.61 0.46 -21.39
N HIS A 55 8.46 1.74 -21.74
CA HIS A 55 7.22 2.29 -22.30
C HIS A 55 6.78 1.60 -23.60
N GLY A 56 7.73 1.28 -24.48
CA GLY A 56 7.43 0.63 -25.76
C GLY A 56 6.93 -0.81 -25.59
N ALA A 57 7.59 -1.60 -24.73
CA ALA A 57 7.17 -2.96 -24.42
C ALA A 57 5.82 -2.98 -23.71
N ALA A 58 5.61 -2.09 -22.73
CA ALA A 58 4.35 -1.96 -22.01
C ALA A 58 3.18 -1.64 -22.95
N LYS A 59 3.37 -0.73 -23.93
CA LYS A 59 2.32 -0.36 -24.89
C LYS A 59 1.97 -1.49 -25.87
N ARG A 60 2.96 -2.28 -26.30
CA ARG A 60 2.71 -3.49 -27.12
C ARG A 60 1.95 -4.54 -26.32
N HIS A 61 2.32 -4.70 -25.06
CA HIS A 61 1.67 -5.63 -24.14
C HIS A 61 0.22 -5.22 -23.82
N GLU A 62 -0.05 -3.93 -23.65
CA GLU A 62 -1.41 -3.39 -23.52
C GLU A 62 -2.24 -3.74 -24.76
N GLY A 63 -1.67 -3.63 -25.96
CA GLY A 63 -2.31 -4.03 -27.22
C GLY A 63 -2.64 -5.52 -27.30
N ALA A 64 -1.72 -6.39 -26.85
CA ALA A 64 -1.94 -7.83 -26.79
C ALA A 64 -3.06 -8.19 -25.79
N LEU A 65 -3.07 -7.56 -24.61
CA LEU A 65 -4.11 -7.71 -23.61
C LEU A 65 -5.48 -7.25 -24.13
N ALA A 66 -5.54 -6.08 -24.78
CA ALA A 66 -6.76 -5.60 -25.42
C ALA A 66 -7.25 -6.56 -26.53
N GLY A 67 -6.32 -7.19 -27.26
CA GLY A 67 -6.61 -8.24 -28.23
C GLY A 67 -7.25 -9.48 -27.59
N ALA A 68 -6.73 -9.91 -26.43
CA ALA A 68 -7.30 -11.03 -25.68
C ALA A 68 -8.72 -10.70 -25.16
N LEU A 69 -8.94 -9.48 -24.64
CA LEU A 69 -10.26 -9.03 -24.17
C LEU A 69 -11.32 -8.94 -25.28
N ARG A 70 -10.92 -8.82 -26.55
CA ARG A 70 -11.85 -8.86 -27.70
C ARG A 70 -12.42 -10.25 -27.97
N ARG A 71 -11.77 -11.31 -27.47
CA ARG A 71 -12.25 -12.69 -27.59
C ARG A 71 -13.28 -13.04 -26.52
N MET A 72 -13.41 -12.23 -25.47
CA MET A 72 -14.46 -12.36 -24.48
C MET A 72 -15.81 -11.95 -25.07
N THR A 73 -16.84 -12.71 -24.72
CA THR A 73 -18.24 -12.41 -25.02
C THR A 73 -18.67 -11.10 -24.34
N GLU A 74 -19.82 -10.56 -24.77
CA GLU A 74 -20.39 -9.35 -24.19
C GLU A 74 -20.75 -9.56 -22.72
N SER A 75 -21.38 -10.69 -22.37
CA SER A 75 -21.72 -11.04 -20.98
C SER A 75 -20.50 -11.19 -20.06
N GLU A 76 -19.41 -11.77 -20.55
CA GLU A 76 -18.16 -11.88 -19.79
C GLU A 76 -17.51 -10.50 -19.59
N MET A 77 -17.63 -9.61 -20.58
CA MET A 77 -17.13 -8.25 -20.47
C MET A 77 -17.94 -7.43 -19.48
N ASP A 78 -19.27 -7.58 -19.46
CA ASP A 78 -20.14 -6.88 -18.52
C ASP A 78 -19.86 -7.34 -17.08
N ALA A 79 -19.68 -8.64 -16.86
CA ALA A 79 -19.28 -9.19 -15.56
C ALA A 79 -17.91 -8.62 -15.11
N LEU A 80 -16.96 -8.55 -16.05
CA LEU A 80 -15.64 -7.95 -15.79
C LEU A 80 -15.73 -6.46 -15.46
N VAL A 81 -16.51 -5.68 -16.22
CA VAL A 81 -16.75 -4.25 -15.98
C VAL A 81 -17.36 -4.04 -14.60
N SER A 82 -18.39 -4.84 -14.25
CA SER A 82 -19.03 -4.78 -12.95
C SER A 82 -18.03 -5.05 -11.81
N LYS A 83 -17.20 -6.08 -11.96
CA LYS A 83 -16.17 -6.43 -10.98
C LYS A 83 -15.09 -5.35 -10.84
N VAL A 84 -14.60 -4.82 -11.95
CA VAL A 84 -13.60 -3.74 -11.94
C VAL A 84 -14.17 -2.47 -11.31
N THR A 85 -15.42 -2.14 -11.63
CA THR A 85 -16.12 -0.99 -11.04
C THR A 85 -16.31 -1.19 -9.53
N ALA A 86 -16.65 -2.40 -9.09
CA ALA A 86 -16.73 -2.73 -7.68
C ALA A 86 -15.36 -2.65 -6.98
N ILE A 87 -14.27 -3.07 -7.63
CA ILE A 87 -12.91 -2.89 -7.11
C ILE A 87 -12.54 -1.40 -7.00
N GLU A 88 -12.83 -0.60 -8.03
CA GLU A 88 -12.56 0.85 -8.04
C GLU A 88 -13.40 1.60 -7.00
N ASN A 89 -14.63 1.15 -6.75
CA ASN A 89 -15.51 1.66 -5.72
C ASN A 89 -15.23 1.09 -4.31
N GLY A 90 -14.24 0.19 -4.17
CA GLY A 90 -13.82 -0.35 -2.87
C GLY A 90 -14.64 -1.54 -2.35
N THR A 91 -15.60 -2.07 -3.11
CA THR A 91 -16.54 -3.12 -2.68
C THR A 91 -16.08 -4.55 -2.95
N THR A 92 -15.02 -4.78 -3.74
CA THR A 92 -14.39 -6.12 -3.87
C THR A 92 -12.87 -6.04 -3.96
N GLY A 93 -12.14 -6.81 -3.14
CA GLY A 93 -10.69 -7.04 -3.26
C GLY A 93 -9.75 -5.84 -3.03
N ALA A 94 -10.25 -4.61 -3.09
CA ALA A 94 -9.64 -3.45 -2.45
C ALA A 94 -10.09 -3.44 -0.99
N ILE A 95 -9.16 -3.14 -0.07
CA ILE A 95 -9.57 -2.78 1.29
C ILE A 95 -10.45 -1.54 1.13
N ASP A 96 -11.68 -1.58 1.63
CA ASP A 96 -12.59 -0.44 1.64
C ASP A 96 -11.82 0.80 2.14
N SER A 97 -11.97 1.93 1.45
CA SER A 97 -11.20 3.14 1.76
C SER A 97 -11.49 3.68 3.15
N ASN A 98 -12.71 3.49 3.67
CA ASN A 98 -13.08 3.85 5.03
C ASN A 98 -12.44 2.91 6.04
N VAL A 99 -12.38 1.60 5.74
CA VAL A 99 -11.67 0.61 6.55
C VAL A 99 -10.18 0.92 6.63
N ASP A 100 -9.55 1.24 5.50
CA ASP A 100 -8.12 1.58 5.48
C ASP A 100 -7.85 2.91 6.19
N ALA A 101 -8.68 3.92 5.99
CA ALA A 101 -8.56 5.22 6.64
C ALA A 101 -8.68 5.10 8.17
N LEU A 102 -9.68 4.35 8.65
CA LEU A 102 -9.89 4.11 10.09
C LEU A 102 -8.73 3.33 10.70
N ALA A 103 -8.28 2.25 10.05
CA ALA A 103 -7.16 1.45 10.52
C ALA A 103 -5.83 2.23 10.53
N MET A 104 -5.59 3.09 9.53
CA MET A 104 -4.42 3.98 9.50
C MET A 104 -4.49 5.04 10.60
N SER A 105 -5.68 5.61 10.86
CA SER A 105 -5.93 6.56 11.94
C SER A 105 -5.64 5.94 13.31
N TRP A 106 -6.21 4.77 13.60
CA TRP A 106 -5.92 4.03 14.84
C TRP A 106 -4.44 3.73 14.99
N ARG A 107 -3.78 3.25 13.94
CA ARG A 107 -2.34 2.99 13.98
C ARG A 107 -1.53 4.25 14.29
N ALA A 108 -1.90 5.39 13.72
CA ALA A 108 -1.24 6.66 13.99
C ALA A 108 -1.41 7.07 15.46
N ARG A 109 -2.64 7.02 15.99
CA ARG A 109 -2.94 7.35 17.40
C ARG A 109 -2.19 6.42 18.37
N LEU A 110 -2.22 5.10 18.12
CA LEU A 110 -1.52 4.11 18.93
C LEU A 110 0.00 4.25 18.94
N LEU A 111 0.60 4.67 17.82
CA LEU A 111 2.06 4.78 17.69
C LEU A 111 2.58 6.21 17.87
N SER A 112 1.71 7.21 17.97
CA SER A 112 2.07 8.63 18.17
C SER A 112 2.96 8.83 19.41
N GLY A 113 2.75 8.03 20.46
CA GLY A 113 3.52 8.10 21.71
C GLY A 113 4.92 7.51 21.67
N THR A 114 5.38 7.12 20.49
CA THR A 114 6.78 6.74 20.31
C THR A 114 7.70 7.95 20.10
N GLU A 115 7.13 9.13 19.88
CA GLU A 115 7.82 10.42 19.82
C GLU A 115 7.73 11.10 21.19
N ALA A 116 8.81 11.02 21.95
CA ALA A 116 9.02 11.59 23.29
C ALA A 116 8.10 12.75 23.72
N THR A 117 7.15 12.49 24.64
CA THR A 117 6.80 13.28 25.85
C THR A 117 5.47 12.78 26.45
N THR A 118 5.32 12.95 27.75
CA THR A 118 4.33 12.36 28.67
C THR A 118 2.85 12.63 28.37
N ALA A 119 2.49 13.37 27.31
CA ALA A 119 1.11 13.70 26.94
C ALA A 119 0.46 12.70 25.96
N SER A 120 1.24 11.83 25.31
CA SER A 120 0.75 10.93 24.26
C SER A 120 0.13 9.61 24.77
N SER A 121 0.20 9.36 26.08
CA SER A 121 -0.31 8.12 26.70
C SER A 121 -1.85 8.03 26.68
N ASP A 122 -2.54 9.16 26.79
CA ASP A 122 -3.99 9.17 27.02
C ASP A 122 -4.79 8.91 25.73
N ASP A 123 -4.38 9.50 24.60
CA ASP A 123 -5.04 9.24 23.30
C ASP A 123 -4.81 7.80 22.81
N ALA A 124 -3.61 7.25 23.01
CA ALA A 124 -3.34 5.84 22.68
C ALA A 124 -4.19 4.88 23.55
N THR A 125 -4.41 5.24 24.82
CA THR A 125 -5.26 4.47 25.74
C THR A 125 -6.73 4.56 25.34
N ALA A 126 -7.22 5.75 24.99
CA ALA A 126 -8.57 5.95 24.47
C ALA A 126 -8.79 5.18 23.16
N CYS A 127 -7.84 5.27 22.22
CA CYS A 127 -7.86 4.54 20.96
C CYS A 127 -7.88 3.01 21.18
N LEU A 128 -7.14 2.50 22.16
CA LEU A 128 -7.21 1.08 22.55
C LEU A 128 -8.59 0.71 23.10
N GLY A 129 -9.21 1.60 23.88
CA GLY A 129 -10.58 1.45 24.35
C GLY A 129 -11.56 1.30 23.19
N GLU A 130 -11.53 2.24 22.24
CA GLU A 130 -12.37 2.23 21.03
C GLU A 130 -12.23 0.90 20.24
N ILE A 131 -11.01 0.42 20.05
CA ILE A 131 -10.74 -0.84 19.32
C ILE A 131 -11.27 -2.05 20.10
N PHE A 132 -11.17 -2.05 21.43
CA PHE A 132 -11.65 -3.16 22.26
C PHE A 132 -13.17 -3.17 22.38
N ASP A 133 -13.82 -2.02 22.39
CA ASP A 133 -15.28 -1.92 22.34
C ASP A 133 -15.82 -2.40 21.00
N ALA A 134 -15.12 -2.06 19.90
CA ALA A 134 -15.41 -2.60 18.58
C ALA A 134 -15.26 -4.14 18.52
N LEU A 135 -14.20 -4.68 19.13
CA LEU A 135 -14.00 -6.12 19.24
C LEU A 135 -15.10 -6.82 20.03
N ALA A 136 -15.50 -6.26 21.17
CA ALA A 136 -16.57 -6.83 21.99
C ALA A 136 -17.92 -6.80 21.25
N THR A 137 -18.18 -5.73 20.49
CA THR A 137 -19.39 -5.60 19.66
C THR A 137 -19.40 -6.61 18.51
N ALA A 138 -18.24 -6.84 17.89
CA ALA A 138 -18.06 -7.89 16.88
C ALA A 138 -18.32 -9.29 17.46
N GLU A 139 -17.70 -9.60 18.59
CA GLU A 139 -17.87 -10.90 19.29
C GLU A 139 -19.33 -11.16 19.71
N ALA A 140 -20.08 -10.10 20.08
CA ALA A 140 -21.48 -10.20 20.45
C ALA A 140 -22.43 -10.31 19.24
N ASN A 141 -22.00 -9.92 18.04
CA ASN A 141 -22.82 -9.95 16.83
C ASN A 141 -22.65 -11.29 16.09
N GLU A 142 -23.60 -12.21 16.30
CA GLU A 142 -23.60 -13.57 15.73
C GLU A 142 -23.57 -13.61 14.19
N THR A 143 -23.91 -12.51 13.53
CA THR A 143 -23.87 -12.37 12.06
C THR A 143 -22.51 -11.93 11.50
N SER A 144 -21.57 -11.53 12.36
CA SER A 144 -20.24 -11.09 11.93
C SER A 144 -19.27 -12.28 11.79
N ALA A 145 -18.36 -12.20 10.81
CA ALA A 145 -17.34 -13.23 10.65
C ALA A 145 -16.37 -13.18 11.84
N PRO A 146 -16.05 -14.33 12.48
CA PRO A 146 -15.16 -14.35 13.62
C PRO A 146 -13.76 -13.88 13.22
N LEU A 147 -13.18 -13.00 14.02
CA LEU A 147 -11.82 -12.52 13.81
C LEU A 147 -10.80 -13.64 14.00
N SER A 148 -9.73 -13.61 13.21
CA SER A 148 -8.69 -14.65 13.21
C SER A 148 -7.70 -14.55 14.37
N PHE A 149 -7.87 -13.60 15.27
CA PHE A 149 -6.97 -13.31 16.38
C PHE A 149 -7.73 -12.88 17.62
N THR A 150 -7.07 -13.03 18.76
CA THR A 150 -7.57 -12.64 20.08
C THR A 150 -7.15 -11.22 20.46
N ARG A 151 -7.87 -10.64 21.43
CA ARG A 151 -7.49 -9.37 22.07
C ARG A 151 -6.05 -9.36 22.58
N GLN A 152 -5.58 -10.48 23.11
CA GLN A 152 -4.21 -10.62 23.62
C GLN A 152 -3.17 -10.59 22.50
N GLU A 153 -3.44 -11.25 21.37
CA GLU A 153 -2.56 -11.22 20.20
C GLU A 153 -2.46 -9.82 19.59
N LEU A 154 -3.55 -9.04 19.61
CA LEU A 154 -3.52 -7.64 19.19
C LEU A 154 -2.62 -6.79 20.10
N LYS A 155 -2.70 -6.98 21.43
CA LYS A 155 -1.79 -6.32 22.39
C LYS A 155 -0.33 -6.67 22.13
N VAL A 156 -0.02 -7.96 21.92
CA VAL A 156 1.33 -8.42 21.61
C VAL A 156 1.84 -7.80 20.30
N ALA A 157 0.98 -7.70 19.27
CA ALA A 157 1.33 -7.04 18.02
C ALA A 157 1.58 -5.54 18.19
N LEU A 158 0.79 -4.86 19.03
CA LEU A 158 0.98 -3.45 19.36
C LEU A 158 2.30 -3.22 20.11
N ASP A 159 2.63 -4.03 21.12
CA ASP A 159 3.90 -3.92 21.85
C ASP A 159 5.10 -4.10 20.93
N ALA A 160 5.03 -5.09 20.03
CA ALA A 160 6.05 -5.34 19.03
C ALA A 160 6.19 -4.16 18.04
N ALA A 161 5.06 -3.60 17.58
CA ALA A 161 5.05 -2.44 16.69
C ALA A 161 5.58 -1.17 17.38
N THR A 162 5.27 -0.98 18.66
CA THR A 162 5.73 0.15 19.48
C THR A 162 7.24 0.09 19.70
N LYS A 163 7.76 -1.08 20.11
CA LYS A 163 9.21 -1.31 20.23
C LYS A 163 9.94 -1.07 18.90
N GLU A 164 9.39 -1.61 17.80
CA GLU A 164 9.94 -1.43 16.46
C GLU A 164 9.91 0.04 16.00
N SER A 165 8.84 0.77 16.31
CA SER A 165 8.70 2.20 15.98
C SER A 165 9.70 3.05 16.76
N ARG A 166 9.84 2.81 18.07
CA ARG A 166 10.85 3.50 18.89
C ARG A 166 12.27 3.24 18.42
N ALA A 167 12.61 1.98 18.12
CA ALA A 167 13.93 1.63 17.58
C ALA A 167 14.19 2.30 16.23
N ARG A 168 13.17 2.41 15.37
CA ARG A 168 13.27 3.17 14.11
C ARG A 168 13.47 4.66 14.33
N ALA A 169 12.70 5.28 15.23
CA ALA A 169 12.81 6.70 15.52
C ALA A 169 14.23 7.05 16.02
N LEU A 170 14.79 6.23 16.91
CA LEU A 170 16.18 6.35 17.36
C LEU A 170 17.17 6.20 16.19
N ALA A 171 17.03 5.16 15.37
CA ALA A 171 17.92 4.96 14.22
C ALA A 171 17.85 6.10 13.19
N ILE A 172 16.66 6.69 12.97
CA ILE A 172 16.47 7.86 12.11
C ILE A 172 17.13 9.10 12.73
N ALA A 173 16.94 9.32 14.04
CA ALA A 173 17.57 10.43 14.75
C ALA A 173 19.10 10.33 14.70
N GLU A 174 19.67 9.16 14.97
CA GLU A 174 21.11 8.90 14.86
C GLU A 174 21.63 9.11 13.43
N PHE A 175 20.86 8.67 12.42
CA PHE A 175 21.20 8.87 11.02
C PHE A 175 21.20 10.36 10.64
N ASN A 176 20.16 11.11 11.03
CA ASN A 176 20.07 12.54 10.77
C ASN A 176 21.17 13.32 11.49
N ALA A 177 21.45 13.01 12.76
CA ALA A 177 22.57 13.61 13.49
C ALA A 177 23.93 13.33 12.80
N SER A 178 24.08 12.16 12.17
CA SER A 178 25.29 11.84 11.39
C SER A 178 25.37 12.67 10.11
N ILE A 179 24.24 12.92 9.44
CA ILE A 179 24.18 13.82 8.28
C ILE A 179 24.56 15.23 8.70
N ASP A 180 23.96 15.74 9.78
CA ASP A 180 24.16 17.11 10.22
C ASP A 180 25.64 17.35 10.60
N LYS A 181 26.30 16.36 11.21
CA LYS A 181 27.75 16.40 11.47
C LYS A 181 28.61 16.42 10.20
N GLU A 182 28.25 15.70 9.14
CA GLU A 182 28.97 15.79 7.86
C GLU A 182 28.66 17.10 7.12
N MET A 183 27.44 17.65 7.25
CA MET A 183 27.03 18.95 6.70
C MET A 183 27.85 20.10 7.29
N GLU A 184 28.15 20.08 8.60
CA GLU A 184 29.02 21.07 9.25
C GLU A 184 30.39 21.20 8.58
N VAL A 185 30.91 20.10 8.02
CA VAL A 185 32.22 20.07 7.36
C VAL A 185 32.10 20.38 5.86
N LEU A 186 31.17 19.73 5.16
CA LEU A 186 31.08 19.78 3.70
C LEU A 186 30.35 21.02 3.15
N ALA A 187 29.53 21.66 3.97
CA ALA A 187 28.79 22.87 3.61
C ALA A 187 29.24 24.10 4.41
N TYR A 188 30.48 24.08 4.94
CA TYR A 188 31.00 25.19 5.74
C TYR A 188 30.99 26.50 4.96
N GLY A 189 30.29 27.51 5.49
CA GLY A 189 30.17 28.84 4.87
C GLY A 189 29.26 28.90 3.65
N GLU A 190 28.57 27.81 3.30
CA GLU A 190 27.60 27.79 2.20
C GLU A 190 26.25 28.36 2.67
N THR A 191 25.64 29.20 1.84
CA THR A 191 24.35 29.86 2.13
C THR A 191 23.29 29.59 1.07
N ASN A 192 23.67 28.94 -0.04
CA ASN A 192 22.75 28.55 -1.08
C ASN A 192 21.97 27.29 -0.70
N GLU A 193 20.67 27.45 -0.46
CA GLU A 193 19.73 26.37 -0.08
C GLU A 193 19.72 25.18 -1.05
N GLU A 194 19.93 25.42 -2.35
CA GLU A 194 19.95 24.33 -3.34
C GLU A 194 21.20 23.46 -3.17
N VAL A 195 22.35 24.08 -2.93
CA VAL A 195 23.63 23.41 -2.66
C VAL A 195 23.59 22.68 -1.31
N LEU A 196 22.97 23.27 -0.28
CA LEU A 196 22.78 22.63 1.02
C LEU A 196 21.91 21.37 0.90
N ARG A 197 20.81 21.44 0.15
CA ARG A 197 19.91 20.31 -0.09
C ARG A 197 20.61 19.18 -0.86
N GLU A 198 21.34 19.52 -1.91
CA GLU A 198 22.09 18.54 -2.72
C GLU A 198 23.21 17.87 -1.91
N THR A 199 23.97 18.66 -1.14
CA THR A 199 25.02 18.15 -0.24
C THR A 199 24.43 17.22 0.82
N ARG A 200 23.27 17.57 1.40
CA ARG A 200 22.57 16.72 2.37
C ARG A 200 22.12 15.39 1.74
N ALA A 201 21.61 15.43 0.52
CA ALA A 201 21.22 14.23 -0.22
C ALA A 201 22.42 13.33 -0.55
N PHE A 202 23.54 13.93 -0.95
CA PHE A 202 24.80 13.23 -1.21
C PHE A 202 25.33 12.52 0.04
N ILE A 203 25.41 13.22 1.18
CA ILE A 203 25.82 12.64 2.47
C ILE A 203 24.89 11.49 2.86
N ALA A 204 23.57 11.70 2.77
CA ALA A 204 22.61 10.66 3.08
C ALA A 204 22.79 9.41 2.19
N GLN A 205 23.11 9.60 0.91
CA GLN A 205 23.40 8.50 -0.01
C GLN A 205 24.70 7.78 0.35
N LYS A 206 25.75 8.52 0.66
CA LYS A 206 27.06 8.00 1.08
C LYS A 206 26.95 7.17 2.37
N LEU A 207 26.24 7.66 3.37
CA LEU A 207 26.00 6.94 4.62
C LEU A 207 25.12 5.69 4.44
N LYS A 208 24.18 5.71 3.48
CA LYS A 208 23.34 4.53 3.16
C LYS A 208 24.10 3.45 2.40
N SER A 209 24.95 3.84 1.44
CA SER A 209 25.67 2.92 0.55
C SER A 209 26.87 2.26 1.21
N GLY A 210 27.31 2.73 2.38
CA GLY A 210 28.53 2.24 3.03
C GLY A 210 29.78 2.47 2.17
N GLY A 211 29.72 3.43 1.26
CA GLY A 211 30.71 3.64 0.20
C GLY A 211 32.01 4.25 0.72
N GLY A 212 32.87 3.40 1.27
CA GLY A 212 34.27 3.66 1.61
C GLY A 212 34.90 2.35 2.08
N ALA A 213 36.18 2.14 1.80
CA ALA A 213 36.93 0.89 2.04
C ALA A 213 37.02 0.42 3.51
N SER A 214 36.24 0.97 4.44
CA SER A 214 36.09 0.52 5.81
C SER A 214 34.68 -0.04 6.02
N ALA A 215 34.60 -1.23 6.60
CA ALA A 215 33.40 -1.99 6.92
C ALA A 215 32.46 -1.30 7.93
N THR A 216 31.88 -0.17 7.55
CA THR A 216 30.83 0.50 8.33
C THR A 216 29.49 -0.12 7.95
N PRO A 217 28.77 -0.77 8.88
CA PRO A 217 27.47 -1.37 8.57
C PRO A 217 26.48 -0.30 8.10
N SER A 218 25.64 -0.67 7.13
CA SER A 218 24.58 0.22 6.61
C SER A 218 23.73 0.78 7.76
N ARG A 219 23.68 2.11 7.89
CA ARG A 219 22.87 2.81 8.90
C ARG A 219 21.41 3.04 8.46
N SER A 220 20.93 2.25 7.50
CA SER A 220 19.56 2.37 7.01
C SER A 220 18.56 1.99 8.12
N PRO A 221 17.47 2.76 8.33
CA PRO A 221 16.46 2.41 9.31
C PRO A 221 15.85 1.02 9.07
N PRO A 222 15.58 0.22 10.11
CA PRO A 222 15.04 -1.13 9.97
C PRO A 222 13.62 -1.13 9.38
N ARG A 223 13.31 -2.13 8.53
CA ARG A 223 11.99 -2.27 7.86
C ARG A 223 10.83 -2.42 8.85
N ALA A 224 9.66 -1.87 8.51
CA ALA A 224 8.43 -1.86 9.32
C ALA A 224 7.57 -3.12 9.24
N LYS A 225 8.10 -4.24 9.75
CA LYS A 225 7.42 -5.54 9.70
C LYS A 225 6.31 -5.63 10.75
N SER A 226 6.61 -5.32 12.01
CA SER A 226 5.64 -5.41 13.12
C SER A 226 4.53 -4.38 12.97
N SER A 227 4.88 -3.16 12.57
CA SER A 227 3.91 -2.09 12.31
C SER A 227 2.98 -2.41 11.12
N LYS A 228 3.47 -3.15 10.10
CA LYS A 228 2.63 -3.64 9.00
C LYS A 228 1.71 -4.78 9.43
N ARG A 229 2.17 -5.67 10.32
CA ARG A 229 1.32 -6.73 10.92
C ARG A 229 0.17 -6.12 11.73
N LEU A 230 0.48 -5.13 12.59
CA LEU A 230 -0.53 -4.41 13.37
C LEU A 230 -1.59 -3.77 12.45
N LEU A 231 -1.18 -3.12 11.37
CA LEU A 231 -2.11 -2.53 10.40
C LEU A 231 -3.07 -3.55 9.79
N GLY A 232 -2.60 -4.78 9.52
CA GLY A 232 -3.48 -5.87 9.03
C GLY A 232 -4.59 -6.18 10.04
N MET A 233 -4.23 -6.39 11.29
CA MET A 233 -5.19 -6.70 12.36
C MET A 233 -6.18 -5.54 12.59
N LEU A 234 -5.71 -4.29 12.53
CA LEU A 234 -6.58 -3.11 12.66
C LEU A 234 -7.58 -2.97 11.50
N ARG A 235 -7.20 -3.38 10.29
CA ARG A 235 -8.12 -3.42 9.14
C ARG A 235 -9.20 -4.47 9.32
N ASP A 236 -8.87 -5.62 9.89
CA ASP A 236 -9.86 -6.65 10.19
C ASP A 236 -10.88 -6.17 11.22
N VAL A 237 -10.44 -5.45 12.28
CA VAL A 237 -11.37 -4.82 13.25
C VAL A 237 -12.20 -3.71 12.59
N ALA A 238 -11.56 -2.83 11.83
CA ALA A 238 -12.24 -1.72 11.16
C ALA A 238 -13.29 -2.21 10.15
N ALA A 239 -13.05 -3.33 9.48
CA ALA A 239 -14.01 -3.95 8.57
C ALA A 239 -15.31 -4.35 9.28
N VAL A 240 -15.21 -4.83 10.53
CA VAL A 240 -16.42 -5.16 11.32
C VAL A 240 -17.17 -3.90 11.73
N VAL A 241 -16.46 -2.85 12.13
CA VAL A 241 -17.08 -1.57 12.52
C VAL A 241 -17.78 -0.89 11.34
N VAL A 242 -17.16 -0.88 10.16
CA VAL A 242 -17.72 -0.25 8.96
C VAL A 242 -18.90 -1.06 8.39
N ALA A 243 -18.96 -2.37 8.66
CA ALA A 243 -20.04 -3.24 8.21
C ALA A 243 -21.25 -3.29 9.17
N ALA A 244 -21.11 -2.79 10.40
CA ALA A 244 -22.16 -2.73 11.43
C ALA A 244 -23.03 -1.48 11.29
#